data_AF-D7GRC7-F1
#
_entry.id   AF-D7GRC7-F1
#
_cell.length_a   1.000
_cell.length_b   1.000
_cell.length_c   1.000
_cell.angle_alpha   90.00
_cell.angle_beta   90.00
_cell.angle_gamma   90.00
#
_symmetry.space_group_name_H-M   'P 1'
#
loop_
_entity.id
_entity.type
_entity.pdbx_description
1 polymer ?
#
loop_
_entity_poly.entity_id
_entity_poly.type
_entity_poly.pdbx_seq_one_letter_code
_entity_poly.pdbx_strand_id
1 'polypeptide(L)' 'MDNVKYLTPKKPLSEIARERAEAAEQQNIDIYEAIAGLFEDMAALTEENAALAERVTKLEGGQSK' A
#
# COMPACT_ATOMS: atom_id res chain seq x y z
N MET A 1 -26.82 7.93 43.39
CA MET A 1 -25.78 8.45 42.48
C MET A 1 -24.92 7.27 42.13
N ASP A 2 -25.04 6.78 40.90
CA ASP A 2 -24.38 5.58 40.42
C ASP A 2 -22.86 5.69 40.54
N ASN A 3 -22.24 4.57 40.89
CA ASN A 3 -20.80 4.40 41.10
C ASN A 3 -20.05 4.66 39.78
N VAL A 4 -19.73 5.93 39.48
CA VAL A 4 -18.86 6.27 38.34
C VAL A 4 -17.43 5.85 38.69
N LYS A 5 -17.03 4.68 38.21
CA LYS A 5 -15.64 4.22 38.30
C LYS A 5 -14.81 5.00 37.28
N TYR A 6 -14.09 6.02 37.74
CA TYR A 6 -13.09 6.69 36.91
C TYR A 6 -12.02 5.69 36.50
N LEU A 7 -12.01 5.34 35.22
CA LEU A 7 -10.94 4.54 34.63
C LEU A 7 -9.75 5.46 34.38
N THR A 8 -8.92 5.66 35.41
CA THR A 8 -7.64 6.32 35.23
C THR A 8 -6.74 5.42 34.39
N PRO A 9 -6.23 5.88 33.23
CA PRO A 9 -5.31 5.10 32.43
C PRO A 9 -4.02 4.81 33.22
N LYS A 10 -3.43 3.63 33.01
CA LYS A 10 -2.17 3.24 33.68
C LYS A 10 -0.95 4.06 33.23
N LYS A 11 -1.09 4.82 32.13
CA LYS A 11 -0.07 5.68 31.54
C LYS A 11 -0.59 7.12 31.41
N PRO A 12 0.28 8.14 31.43
CA PRO A 12 -0.10 9.51 31.11
C PRO A 12 -0.77 9.59 29.74
N LEU A 13 -1.83 10.41 29.62
CA LEU A 13 -2.54 10.60 28.36
C LEU A 13 -1.62 11.11 27.24
N SER A 14 -0.61 11.91 27.57
CA SER A 14 0.41 12.40 26.62
C SER A 14 1.23 11.26 26.02
N GLU A 15 1.59 10.26 26.82
CA GLU A 15 2.31 9.07 26.34
C GLU A 15 1.44 8.23 25.41
N ILE A 16 0.17 8.03 25.78
CA ILE A 16 -0.81 7.32 24.93
C ILE A 16 -1.03 8.04 23.60
N ALA A 17 -1.13 9.37 23.61
CA ALA A 17 -1.30 10.16 22.40
C ALA A 17 -0.06 10.07 21.50
N ARG A 18 1.13 10.12 22.09
CA ARG A 18 2.38 9.97 21.35
C ARG A 18 2.50 8.58 20.72
N GLU A 19 2.28 7.50 21.49
CA GLU A 19 2.34 6.12 20.98
C GLU A 19 1.38 5.90 19.82
N ARG A 20 0.17 6.47 19.88
CA ARG A 20 -0.81 6.40 18.78
C ARG A 20 -0.35 7.17 17.54
N ALA A 21 0.27 8.34 17.73
CA ALA A 21 0.80 9.13 16.62
C ALA A 21 1.96 8.38 15.93
N GLU A 22 2.90 7.84 16.71
CA GLU A 22 4.03 7.06 16.21
C GLU A 22 3.55 5.79 15.47
N ALA A 23 2.55 5.07 16.01
CA ALA A 23 1.99 3.91 15.34
C ALA A 23 1.27 4.26 14.03
N ALA A 24 0.55 5.38 13.99
CA ALA A 24 -0.10 5.85 12.78
C ALA A 24 0.93 6.31 11.72
N GLU A 25 2.01 6.96 12.16
CA GLU A 25 3.12 7.35 11.28
C GLU A 25 3.78 6.13 10.65
N GLN A 26 4.11 5.10 11.44
CA GLN A 26 4.68 3.86 10.91
C GLN A 26 3.73 3.17 9.93
N GLN A 27 2.44 3.07 10.27
CA GLN A 27 1.44 2.50 9.37
C GLN A 27 1.37 3.28 8.04
N ASN A 28 1.47 4.61 8.08
CA ASN A 28 1.50 5.42 6.88
C ASN A 28 2.74 5.13 6.03
N ILE A 29 3.92 5.01 6.65
CA ILE A 29 5.16 4.66 5.95
C ILE A 29 5.00 3.31 5.25
N ASP A 30 4.54 2.28 5.96
CA ASP A 30 4.36 0.94 5.41
C ASP A 30 3.40 0.94 4.21
N ILE A 31 2.33 1.73 4.27
CA ILE A 31 1.37 1.89 3.18
C ILE A 31 2.01 2.57 1.97
N TYR A 32 2.78 3.64 2.18
CA TYR A 32 3.46 4.33 1.08
C TYR A 32 4.50 3.44 0.40
N GLU A 33 5.25 2.64 1.15
CA GLU A 33 6.19 1.66 0.60
C GLU A 33 5.47 0.58 -0.22
N ALA A 34 4.38 0.03 0.30
CA ALA A 34 3.57 -0.95 -0.43
C ALA A 34 3.01 -0.37 -1.73
N ILE A 35 2.51 0.87 -1.70
CA ILE A 35 2.01 1.57 -2.90
C ILE A 35 3.12 1.78 -3.92
N ALA A 36 4.32 2.19 -3.49
CA ALA A 36 5.46 2.37 -4.38
C ALA A 36 5.82 1.07 -5.11
N GLY A 37 5.90 -0.05 -4.39
CA GLY A 37 6.15 -1.37 -4.99
C GLY A 37 5.07 -1.76 -6.01
N LEU A 38 3.79 -1.52 -5.70
CA LEU A 38 2.70 -1.78 -6.66
C LEU A 38 2.83 -0.94 -7.95
N PHE A 39 3.30 0.31 -7.86
CA PHE A 39 3.55 1.12 -9.05
C PHE A 39 4.72 0.61 -9.88
N GLU A 40 5.79 0.12 -9.25
CA GLU A 40 6.92 -0.51 -9.94
C GLU A 40 6.46 -1.78 -10.69
N ASP A 41 5.69 -2.64 -10.02
CA ASP A 41 5.13 -3.85 -10.63
C ASP A 41 4.20 -3.51 -11.81
N MET A 42 3.33 -2.51 -11.66
CA MET A 42 2.45 -2.07 -12.77
C MET A 42 3.25 -1.54 -13.96
N ALA A 43 4.35 -0.82 -13.72
CA ALA A 43 5.21 -0.33 -14.79
C ALA A 43 5.86 -1.49 -15.55
N ALA A 44 6.41 -2.48 -14.83
CA ALA A 44 6.98 -3.68 -15.42
C ALA A 44 5.95 -4.46 -16.26
N LEU A 45 4.75 -4.69 -15.71
CA LEU A 45 3.66 -5.37 -16.43
C LEU A 45 3.21 -4.59 -17.67
N THR A 46 3.24 -3.25 -17.63
CA THR A 46 2.89 -2.41 -18.78
C THR A 46 3.91 -2.58 -19.90
N GLU A 47 5.21 -2.62 -19.57
CA GLU A 47 6.28 -2.87 -20.54
C GLU A 47 6.18 -4.28 -21.15
N GLU A 48 5.97 -5.30 -20.31
CA GLU A 48 5.78 -6.68 -20.77
C GLU A 48 4.57 -6.81 -21.71
N ASN A 49 3.44 -6.18 -21.36
CA ASN A 49 2.24 -6.18 -22.20
C ASN A 49 2.48 -5.49 -23.55
N ALA A 50 3.23 -4.39 -23.59
CA ALA A 50 3.60 -3.72 -24.84
C ALA A 50 4.46 -4.63 -25.73
N ALA A 51 5.45 -5.31 -25.15
CA ALA A 51 6.31 -6.25 -25.86
C ALA A 51 5.51 -7.47 -26.38
N LEU A 52 4.56 -7.98 -25.59
CA LEU A 52 3.67 -9.06 -25.99
C LEU A 52 2.74 -8.64 -27.13
N ALA A 53 2.16 -7.45 -27.06
CA ALA A 53 1.29 -6.91 -28.12
C ALA A 53 2.05 -6.83 -29.45
N GLU A 54 3.30 -6.34 -29.45
CA GLU A 54 4.14 -6.30 -30.64
C GLU A 54 4.39 -7.71 -31.22
N ARG A 55 4.66 -8.69 -30.36
CA ARG A 55 4.87 -10.09 -30.78
C ARG A 55 3.61 -10.69 -31.40
N VAL A 56 2.45 -10.44 -30.79
CA VAL A 56 1.16 -10.91 -31.32
C VAL A 56 0.91 -10.33 -32.71
N THR A 57 1.07 -9.01 -32.89
CA THR A 57 0.91 -8.37 -34.20
C THR A 57 1.83 -8.97 -35.26
N LYS A 58 3.10 -9.26 -34.92
CA LYS A 58 4.05 -9.91 -35.85
C LYS A 58 3.60 -11.32 -36.25
N LEU A 59 3.08 -12.10 -35.31
CA LEU A 59 2.61 -13.47 -35.56
C LEU A 59 1.32 -13.47 -36.40
N GLU A 60 0.34 -12.63 -36.06
CA GLU A 60 -0.92 -12.51 -36.79
C GLU A 60 -0.70 -11.99 -38.23
N GLY A 61 0.20 -11.00 -38.41
CA GLY A 61 0.60 -10.52 -39.73
C GLY A 61 1.42 -11.53 -40.55
N GLY A 62 2.14 -12.44 -39.88
CA GLY A 62 2.91 -13.52 -40.52
C GLY A 62 2.07 -14.74 -40.93
N GLN A 63 0.88 -14.92 -40.34
CA GLN A 63 -0.04 -16.03 -40.64
C GLN A 63 -0.94 -15.77 -41.86
N SER A 64 -0.89 -14.57 -42.45
CA SER A 64 -1.72 -14.18 -43.61
C SER A 64 -1.07 -14.44 -44.98
N LYS A 65 -0.23 -15.48 -45.11
CA LYS A 65 0.39 -15.88 -46.38
C LYS A 65 0.24 -17.37 -46.67
#